data_AF-A0A7W1R9R5-F1
#
_entry.id   AF-A0A7W1R9R5-F1
#
_cell.length_a   1.000
_cell.length_b   1.000
_cell.length_c   1.000
_cell.angle_alpha   90.00
_cell.angle_beta   90.00
_cell.angle_gamma   90.00
#
_symmetry.space_group_name_H-M   'P 1'
#
loop_
_entity.id
_entity.type
_entity.pdbx_description
1 polymer ?
#
loop_
_entity_poly.entity_id
_entity_poly.type
_entity_poly.pdbx_seq_one_letter_code
_entity_poly.pdbx_strand_id
1 'polypeptide(L)'
;IEAPIIISNADPRHTFLRLVDPTDLDPDFLNKIRNYRSQGAAAKVNLALSGLPSFSALKKVDGDGAAQLQGRIHIGPDIDYLERAYDDAKYGDYSMQPFMDITIPSLTDETLAPQGAHVMSVYVQFAPYKLKEGDWTSRREEFADTVIKTLSDYAPDLRELILHRQIITPLDMEQTFGLSGGHIFHGEMSLDQFFTFRPLIGWAQYRTPIKGLYLCGAGTHPGGGVTGAPGANASREILKDLKGK
;
A
#
# COMPACT_ATOMS: atom_id res chain seq x y z
N ILE A 1 23.26 2.03 20.27
CA ILE A 1 23.71 3.14 19.38
C ILE A 1 23.08 4.40 19.95
N GLU A 2 23.86 5.45 20.17
CA GLU A 2 23.35 6.76 20.62
C GLU A 2 23.49 7.77 19.48
N ALA A 3 22.50 8.64 19.28
CA ALA A 3 22.51 9.64 18.23
C ALA A 3 21.78 10.93 18.68
N PRO A 4 22.32 12.11 18.38
CA PRO A 4 21.67 13.39 18.73
C PRO A 4 20.51 13.75 17.80
N ILE A 5 20.41 13.08 16.64
CA ILE A 5 19.35 13.24 15.64
C ILE A 5 18.88 11.85 15.24
N ILE A 6 17.58 11.62 15.36
CA ILE A 6 16.89 10.39 14.98
C ILE A 6 15.86 10.76 13.91
N ILE A 7 15.88 10.02 12.81
CA ILE A 7 14.94 10.24 11.71
C ILE A 7 14.15 8.94 11.54
N SER A 8 12.87 8.97 11.90
CA SER A 8 11.97 7.83 11.74
C SER A 8 11.27 7.89 10.39
N ASN A 9 11.48 6.85 9.59
CA ASN A 9 10.72 6.59 8.37
C ASN A 9 9.46 5.74 8.63
N ALA A 10 9.30 5.18 9.84
CA ALA A 10 8.13 4.40 10.19
C ALA A 10 6.86 5.27 10.19
N ASP A 11 5.69 4.65 10.16
CA ASP A 11 4.43 5.40 10.26
C ASP A 11 4.31 6.09 11.65
N PRO A 12 3.47 7.13 11.79
CA PRO A 12 3.37 7.90 13.03
C PRO A 12 2.93 7.04 14.22
N ARG A 13 1.99 6.10 14.03
CA ARG A 13 1.56 5.21 15.12
C ARG A 13 2.68 4.27 15.52
N HIS A 14 3.38 3.68 14.57
CA HIS A 14 4.50 2.79 14.89
C HIS A 14 5.60 3.54 15.64
N THR A 15 5.97 4.73 15.17
CA THR A 15 6.98 5.57 15.82
C THR A 15 6.61 5.87 17.27
N PHE A 16 5.42 6.42 17.52
CA PHE A 16 5.07 6.95 18.84
C PHE A 16 4.39 5.94 19.78
N LEU A 17 3.84 4.83 19.28
CA LEU A 17 3.18 3.81 20.11
C LEU A 17 4.01 2.55 20.32
N ARG A 18 5.09 2.35 19.55
CA ARG A 18 5.96 1.17 19.66
C ARG A 18 7.43 1.49 19.92
N LEU A 19 7.96 2.55 19.32
CA LEU A 19 9.41 2.86 19.39
C LEU A 19 9.77 3.92 20.44
N VAL A 20 8.79 4.70 20.92
CA VAL A 20 8.96 5.76 21.91
C VAL A 20 8.28 5.35 23.22
N ASP A 21 8.92 5.64 24.36
CA ASP A 21 8.30 5.44 25.67
C ASP A 21 7.14 6.42 25.84
N PRO A 22 5.91 5.96 26.17
CA PRO A 22 4.78 6.85 26.38
C PRO A 22 5.02 7.92 27.46
N THR A 23 5.95 7.75 28.40
CA THR A 23 6.27 8.79 29.40
C THR A 23 7.00 10.00 28.82
N ASP A 24 7.61 9.87 27.64
CA ASP A 24 8.30 10.96 26.94
C ASP A 24 7.35 11.80 26.08
N LEU A 25 6.06 11.47 26.06
CA LEU A 25 5.04 12.12 25.23
C LEU A 25 3.99 12.81 26.09
N ASP A 26 3.58 13.99 25.65
CA ASP A 26 2.42 14.67 26.19
C ASP A 26 1.15 13.80 26.04
N PRO A 27 0.30 13.67 27.09
CA PRO A 27 -0.90 12.83 27.03
C PRO A 27 -1.88 13.19 25.90
N ASP A 28 -2.04 14.47 25.58
CA ASP A 28 -2.95 14.90 24.50
C ASP A 28 -2.37 14.53 23.13
N PHE A 29 -1.06 14.68 22.94
CA PHE A 29 -0.38 14.20 21.74
C PHE A 29 -0.54 12.69 21.57
N LEU A 30 -0.28 11.92 22.64
CA LEU A 30 -0.42 10.46 22.61
C LEU A 30 -1.84 10.02 22.28
N ASN A 31 -2.85 10.71 22.85
CA ASN A 31 -4.25 10.44 22.53
C ASN A 31 -4.57 10.73 21.05
N LYS A 32 -4.05 11.82 20.48
CA LYS A 32 -4.21 12.11 19.05
C LYS A 32 -3.57 11.04 18.16
N ILE A 33 -2.38 10.56 18.51
CA ILE A 33 -1.73 9.46 17.78
C ILE A 33 -2.53 8.16 17.85
N ARG A 34 -3.08 7.80 19.01
CA ARG A 34 -3.93 6.60 19.15
C ARG A 34 -5.15 6.64 18.22
N ASN A 35 -5.69 7.84 18.01
CA ASN A 35 -6.85 8.10 17.14
C ASN A 35 -6.46 8.39 15.67
N TYR A 36 -5.18 8.49 15.34
CA TYR A 36 -4.74 8.68 13.96
C TYR A 36 -5.15 7.47 13.11
N ARG A 37 -5.93 7.71 12.04
CA ARG A 37 -6.48 6.64 11.22
C ARG A 37 -5.45 6.14 10.22
N SER A 38 -5.24 4.84 10.24
CA SER A 38 -4.30 4.14 9.37
C SER A 38 -4.78 2.73 9.04
N GLN A 39 -6.09 2.51 8.94
CA GLN A 39 -6.60 1.21 8.48
C GLN A 39 -6.52 1.16 6.96
N GLY A 40 -5.61 0.35 6.44
CA GLY A 40 -5.46 0.11 5.02
C GLY A 40 -6.61 -0.71 4.46
N ALA A 41 -6.85 -0.54 3.16
CA ALA A 41 -7.84 -1.29 2.41
C ALA A 41 -7.22 -1.88 1.12
N ALA A 42 -5.93 -2.19 1.14
CA ALA A 42 -5.18 -2.64 -0.01
C ALA A 42 -4.48 -3.98 0.26
N ALA A 43 -4.49 -4.85 -0.74
CA ALA A 43 -3.78 -6.12 -0.72
C ALA A 43 -3.03 -6.30 -2.05
N LYS A 44 -2.12 -7.27 -2.10
CA LYS A 44 -1.50 -7.72 -3.36
C LYS A 44 -1.65 -9.22 -3.55
N VAL A 45 -1.82 -9.60 -4.81
CA VAL A 45 -1.68 -10.98 -5.28
C VAL A 45 -0.61 -10.98 -6.36
N ASN A 46 0.57 -11.51 -6.05
CA ASN A 46 1.63 -11.70 -7.05
C ASN A 46 1.51 -13.10 -7.63
N LEU A 47 1.59 -13.23 -8.95
CA LEU A 47 1.49 -14.50 -9.67
C LEU A 47 2.80 -14.74 -10.43
N ALA A 48 3.38 -15.93 -10.24
CA ALA A 48 4.40 -16.46 -11.13
C ALA A 48 3.69 -17.20 -12.25
N LEU A 49 4.00 -16.87 -13.50
CA LEU A 49 3.33 -17.37 -14.69
C LEU A 49 4.31 -18.13 -15.58
N SER A 50 3.84 -19.21 -16.23
CA SER A 50 4.58 -19.99 -17.23
C SER A 50 4.55 -19.39 -18.64
N GLY A 51 3.84 -18.28 -18.81
CA GLY A 51 3.69 -17.55 -20.06
C GLY A 51 2.83 -16.29 -19.86
N LEU A 52 2.68 -15.47 -20.91
CA LEU A 52 1.82 -14.29 -20.85
C LEU A 52 0.35 -14.68 -21.05
N PRO A 53 -0.56 -14.14 -20.22
CA PRO A 53 -1.98 -14.38 -20.39
C PRO A 53 -2.56 -13.58 -21.56
N SER A 54 -3.53 -14.18 -22.25
CA SER A 54 -4.17 -13.61 -23.42
C SER A 54 -5.43 -12.82 -23.03
N PHE A 55 -5.27 -11.51 -22.85
CA PHE A 55 -6.41 -10.62 -22.56
C PHE A 55 -7.36 -10.48 -23.75
N SER A 56 -8.64 -10.69 -23.50
CA SER A 56 -9.71 -10.65 -24.52
C SER A 56 -9.82 -9.29 -25.21
N ALA A 57 -9.47 -8.19 -24.53
CA ALA A 57 -9.47 -6.85 -25.10
C ALA A 57 -8.40 -6.67 -26.19
N LEU A 58 -7.24 -7.34 -26.05
CA LEU A 58 -6.11 -7.19 -26.98
C LEU A 58 -6.28 -8.04 -28.24
N LYS A 59 -7.15 -9.06 -28.23
CA LYS A 59 -7.49 -9.85 -29.43
C LYS A 59 -8.09 -9.03 -30.57
N LYS A 60 -8.59 -7.83 -30.27
CA LYS A 60 -9.23 -6.91 -31.22
C LYS A 60 -8.31 -5.76 -31.66
N VAL A 61 -7.08 -5.71 -31.15
CA VAL A 61 -6.13 -4.63 -31.44
C VAL A 61 -5.03 -5.19 -32.34
N ASP A 62 -4.81 -4.56 -33.49
CA ASP A 62 -3.67 -4.90 -34.35
C ASP A 62 -2.36 -4.51 -33.64
N GLY A 63 -1.44 -5.45 -33.45
CA GLY A 63 -0.11 -5.19 -32.88
C GLY A 63 0.48 -6.34 -32.07
N ASP A 64 1.67 -6.09 -31.51
CA ASP A 64 2.32 -7.01 -30.56
C ASP A 64 1.62 -6.93 -29.20
N GLY A 65 0.85 -7.97 -28.89
CA GLY A 65 0.13 -8.09 -27.61
C GLY A 65 1.05 -8.02 -26.40
N ALA A 66 2.31 -8.47 -26.51
CA ALA A 66 3.27 -8.40 -25.41
C ALA A 66 3.69 -6.95 -25.11
N ALA A 67 3.89 -6.12 -26.13
CA ALA A 67 4.21 -4.70 -25.97
C ALA A 67 3.08 -3.94 -25.25
N GLN A 68 1.82 -4.31 -25.49
CA GLN A 68 0.67 -3.68 -24.80
C GLN A 68 0.59 -4.05 -23.32
N LEU A 69 1.15 -5.20 -22.92
CA LEU A 69 1.19 -5.66 -21.53
C LEU A 69 2.35 -5.07 -20.70
N GLN A 70 3.30 -4.36 -21.33
CA GLN A 70 4.37 -3.64 -20.62
C GLN A 70 3.85 -2.44 -19.80
N GLY A 71 2.65 -1.95 -20.14
CA GLY A 71 1.99 -0.86 -19.44
C GLY A 71 1.26 -1.31 -18.17
N ARG A 72 0.30 -0.48 -17.77
CA ARG A 72 -0.58 -0.72 -16.62
C ARG A 72 -1.90 -1.31 -17.11
N ILE A 73 -2.29 -2.44 -16.55
CA ILE A 73 -3.58 -3.09 -16.84
C ILE A 73 -4.53 -2.74 -15.70
N HIS A 74 -5.75 -2.33 -16.04
CA HIS A 74 -6.71 -1.80 -15.08
C HIS A 74 -8.05 -2.53 -15.19
N ILE A 75 -8.60 -2.96 -14.06
CA ILE A 75 -9.95 -3.54 -13.97
C ILE A 75 -10.74 -2.71 -12.97
N GLY A 76 -11.67 -1.92 -13.53
CA GLY A 76 -12.54 -0.98 -12.85
C GLY A 76 -13.42 -0.31 -13.91
N PRO A 77 -14.33 -1.08 -14.56
CA PRO A 77 -14.97 -0.67 -15.81
C PRO A 77 -15.81 0.61 -15.71
N ASP A 78 -16.44 0.85 -14.56
CA ASP A 78 -17.34 1.99 -14.34
C ASP A 78 -17.37 2.40 -12.86
N ILE A 79 -18.00 3.54 -12.59
CA ILE A 79 -18.13 4.09 -11.23
C ILE A 79 -18.94 3.14 -10.34
N ASP A 80 -20.03 2.57 -10.85
CA ASP A 80 -20.90 1.67 -10.08
C ASP A 80 -20.13 0.41 -9.62
N TYR A 81 -19.18 -0.08 -10.42
CA TYR A 81 -18.26 -1.16 -10.07
C TYR A 81 -17.35 -0.78 -8.90
N LEU A 82 -16.79 0.44 -8.94
CA LEU A 82 -15.96 0.95 -7.85
C LEU A 82 -16.76 1.13 -6.57
N GLU A 83 -17.99 1.64 -6.67
CA GLU A 83 -18.89 1.80 -5.53
C GLU A 83 -19.27 0.46 -4.91
N ARG A 84 -19.66 -0.54 -5.72
CA ARG A 84 -19.94 -1.90 -5.22
C ARG A 84 -18.72 -2.51 -4.53
N ALA A 85 -17.54 -2.36 -5.13
CA ALA A 85 -16.31 -2.87 -4.56
C ALA A 85 -15.96 -2.16 -3.23
N TYR A 86 -16.21 -0.86 -3.14
CA TYR A 86 -16.06 -0.11 -1.90
C TYR A 86 -17.08 -0.51 -0.83
N ASP A 87 -18.34 -0.75 -1.19
CA ASP A 87 -19.41 -1.10 -0.27
C ASP A 87 -19.10 -2.40 0.49
N ASP A 88 -18.57 -3.42 -0.19
CA ASP A 88 -18.12 -4.66 0.45
C ASP A 88 -17.09 -4.37 1.56
N ALA A 89 -16.06 -3.56 1.25
CA ALA A 89 -15.04 -3.14 2.21
C ALA A 89 -15.57 -2.27 3.35
N LYS A 90 -16.51 -1.39 3.05
CA LYS A 90 -17.19 -0.55 4.03
C LYS A 90 -17.95 -1.40 5.06
N TYR A 91 -18.55 -2.51 4.63
CA TYR A 91 -19.22 -3.46 5.52
C TYR A 91 -18.29 -4.58 6.05
N GLY A 92 -16.97 -4.40 5.87
CA GLY A 92 -15.94 -5.23 6.47
C GLY A 92 -15.59 -6.50 5.73
N ASP A 93 -15.87 -6.61 4.43
CA ASP A 93 -15.43 -7.76 3.62
C ASP A 93 -14.57 -7.30 2.43
N TYR A 94 -13.77 -8.20 1.84
CA TYR A 94 -13.11 -7.85 0.59
C TYR A 94 -14.12 -7.90 -0.57
N SER A 95 -13.89 -7.08 -1.61
CA SER A 95 -14.78 -7.07 -2.78
C SER A 95 -14.77 -8.39 -3.56
N MET A 96 -15.96 -8.88 -3.91
CA MET A 96 -16.12 -10.02 -4.83
C MET A 96 -15.88 -9.65 -6.30
N GLN A 97 -15.85 -8.35 -6.60
CA GLN A 97 -15.50 -7.76 -7.88
C GLN A 97 -14.43 -6.68 -7.64
N PRO A 98 -13.20 -7.07 -7.31
CA PRO A 98 -12.19 -6.13 -6.86
C PRO A 98 -11.80 -5.12 -7.93
N PHE A 99 -11.51 -3.90 -7.50
CA PHE A 99 -10.73 -2.96 -8.30
C PHE A 99 -9.28 -3.45 -8.34
N MET A 100 -8.75 -3.65 -9.53
CA MET A 100 -7.41 -4.20 -9.71
C MET A 100 -6.56 -3.32 -10.59
N ASP A 101 -5.30 -3.23 -10.18
CA ASP A 101 -4.27 -2.53 -10.91
C ASP A 101 -3.06 -3.45 -11.05
N ILE A 102 -2.71 -3.77 -12.29
CA ILE A 102 -1.89 -4.92 -12.62
C ILE A 102 -0.72 -4.48 -13.48
N THR A 103 0.47 -5.03 -13.18
CA THR A 103 1.67 -4.88 -14.00
C THR A 103 2.36 -6.21 -14.19
N ILE A 104 3.08 -6.37 -15.31
CA ILE A 104 3.93 -7.53 -15.57
C ILE A 104 5.38 -7.03 -15.72
N PRO A 105 6.06 -6.67 -14.62
CA PRO A 105 7.35 -5.98 -14.68
C PRO A 105 8.45 -6.79 -15.37
N SER A 106 8.34 -8.12 -15.41
CA SER A 106 9.29 -8.98 -16.14
C SER A 106 9.33 -8.75 -17.65
N LEU A 107 8.36 -8.01 -18.22
CA LEU A 107 8.39 -7.58 -19.62
C LEU A 107 9.33 -6.38 -19.85
N THR A 108 9.66 -5.64 -18.80
CA THR A 108 10.56 -4.49 -18.84
C THR A 108 11.94 -4.84 -18.27
N ASP A 109 11.97 -5.73 -17.27
CA ASP A 109 13.19 -6.23 -16.64
C ASP A 109 13.18 -7.76 -16.61
N GLU A 110 13.87 -8.36 -17.58
CA GLU A 110 13.97 -9.82 -17.74
C GLU A 110 14.67 -10.52 -16.56
N THR A 111 15.36 -9.79 -15.67
CA THR A 111 16.01 -10.38 -14.50
C THR A 111 15.02 -10.82 -13.41
N LEU A 112 13.77 -10.37 -13.50
CA LEU A 112 12.72 -10.66 -12.52
C LEU A 112 12.09 -12.06 -12.68
N ALA A 113 12.32 -12.74 -13.80
CA ALA A 113 11.79 -14.08 -14.05
C ALA A 113 12.72 -14.92 -14.94
N PRO A 114 12.71 -16.25 -14.82
CA PRO A 114 13.37 -17.12 -15.79
C PRO A 114 12.82 -16.93 -17.22
N GLN A 115 13.62 -17.30 -18.23
CA GLN A 115 13.21 -17.19 -19.63
C GLN A 115 11.88 -17.92 -19.90
N GLY A 116 10.93 -17.21 -20.51
CA GLY A 116 9.58 -17.71 -20.84
C GLY A 116 8.59 -17.67 -19.67
N ALA A 117 9.04 -17.36 -18.45
CA ALA A 117 8.18 -17.14 -17.30
C ALA A 117 8.02 -15.63 -17.03
N HIS A 118 6.97 -15.28 -16.28
CA HIS A 118 6.67 -13.88 -15.96
C HIS A 118 6.21 -13.72 -14.51
N VAL A 119 6.43 -12.53 -13.97
CA VAL A 119 5.84 -12.12 -12.68
C VAL A 119 4.76 -11.10 -12.97
N MET A 120 3.53 -11.40 -12.56
CA MET A 120 2.41 -10.46 -12.58
C MET A 120 2.14 -9.97 -11.16
N SER A 121 2.16 -8.65 -10.97
CA SER A 121 1.85 -8.00 -9.69
C SER A 121 0.45 -7.41 -9.75
N VAL A 122 -0.50 -8.00 -9.02
CA VAL A 122 -1.87 -7.49 -8.91
C VAL A 122 -2.01 -6.70 -7.61
N TYR A 123 -2.15 -5.38 -7.72
CA TYR A 123 -2.62 -4.53 -6.62
C TYR A 123 -4.13 -4.57 -6.57
N VAL A 124 -4.69 -4.77 -5.38
CA VAL A 124 -6.13 -4.90 -5.16
C VAL A 124 -6.58 -3.88 -4.14
N GLN A 125 -7.55 -3.04 -4.51
CA GLN A 125 -8.20 -2.10 -3.60
C GLN A 125 -9.47 -2.72 -3.02
N PHE A 126 -9.86 -2.24 -1.84
CA PHE A 126 -11.04 -2.66 -1.07
C PHE A 126 -10.90 -4.05 -0.44
N ALA A 127 -9.74 -4.26 0.19
CA ALA A 127 -9.43 -5.38 1.06
C ALA A 127 -9.15 -4.85 2.48
N PRO A 128 -10.18 -4.71 3.35
CA PRO A 128 -10.03 -4.04 4.64
C PRO A 128 -9.11 -4.80 5.59
N TYR A 129 -8.42 -4.07 6.48
CA TYR A 129 -7.52 -4.69 7.46
C TYR A 129 -8.24 -5.66 8.41
N LYS A 130 -9.46 -5.34 8.85
CA LYS A 130 -10.32 -6.25 9.63
C LYS A 130 -11.44 -6.78 8.75
N LEU A 131 -11.61 -8.10 8.76
CA LEU A 131 -12.76 -8.75 8.15
C LEU A 131 -13.90 -8.86 9.16
N LYS A 132 -15.15 -8.74 8.69
CA LYS A 132 -16.38 -8.91 9.49
C LYS A 132 -16.50 -10.35 10.00
N GLU A 133 -16.04 -11.30 9.20
CA GLU A 133 -16.05 -12.74 9.46
C GLU A 133 -14.67 -13.32 9.12
N GLY A 134 -14.13 -14.12 10.04
CA GLY A 134 -12.79 -14.69 9.93
C GLY A 134 -11.67 -13.66 10.02
N ASP A 135 -10.50 -14.03 9.52
CA ASP A 135 -9.32 -13.17 9.47
C ASP A 135 -8.51 -13.43 8.19
N TRP A 136 -7.48 -12.61 7.96
CA TRP A 136 -6.60 -12.78 6.81
C TRP A 136 -5.78 -14.09 6.85
N THR A 137 -5.61 -14.73 8.00
CA THR A 137 -4.96 -16.04 8.09
C THR A 137 -5.83 -17.13 7.45
N SER A 138 -7.13 -17.08 7.71
CA SER A 138 -8.11 -18.07 7.24
C SER A 138 -8.66 -17.78 5.84
N ARG A 139 -8.80 -16.50 5.44
CA ARG A 139 -9.53 -16.12 4.21
C ARG A 139 -8.67 -15.63 3.04
N ARG A 140 -7.34 -15.57 3.19
CA ARG A 140 -6.45 -15.05 2.13
C ARG A 140 -6.52 -15.85 0.83
N GLU A 141 -6.66 -17.17 0.91
CA GLU A 141 -6.71 -18.03 -0.27
C GLU A 141 -8.02 -17.80 -1.05
N GLU A 142 -9.15 -17.67 -0.35
CA GLU A 142 -10.46 -17.33 -0.96
C GLU A 142 -10.42 -15.95 -1.65
N PHE A 143 -9.76 -14.98 -1.02
CA PHE A 143 -9.52 -13.67 -1.61
C PHE A 143 -8.69 -13.79 -2.89
N ALA A 144 -7.60 -14.56 -2.88
CA ALA A 144 -6.78 -14.77 -4.06
C ALA A 144 -7.53 -15.48 -5.18
N ASP A 145 -8.38 -16.47 -4.85
CA ASP A 145 -9.27 -17.14 -5.80
C ASP A 145 -10.25 -16.16 -6.45
N THR A 146 -10.79 -15.22 -5.66
CA THR A 146 -11.68 -14.14 -6.14
C THR A 146 -10.97 -13.21 -7.12
N VAL A 147 -9.74 -12.79 -6.79
CA VAL A 147 -8.89 -11.95 -7.65
C VAL A 147 -8.57 -12.67 -8.96
N ILE A 148 -8.08 -13.91 -8.88
CA ILE A 148 -7.74 -14.72 -10.07
C ILE A 148 -8.99 -14.98 -10.90
N LYS A 149 -10.14 -15.26 -10.26
CA LYS A 149 -11.40 -15.46 -10.96
C LYS A 149 -11.79 -14.22 -11.76
N THR A 150 -11.82 -13.07 -11.11
CA THR A 150 -12.20 -11.81 -11.75
C THR A 150 -11.25 -11.47 -12.89
N LEU A 151 -9.94 -11.67 -12.70
CA LEU A 151 -8.96 -11.45 -13.76
C LEU A 151 -9.12 -12.42 -14.93
N SER A 152 -9.50 -13.68 -14.65
CA SER A 152 -9.73 -14.70 -15.67
C SER A 152 -10.96 -14.42 -16.55
N ASP A 153 -11.92 -13.63 -16.06
CA ASP A 153 -13.04 -13.16 -16.88
C ASP A 153 -12.54 -12.25 -18.03
N TYR A 154 -11.37 -11.62 -17.87
CA TYR A 154 -10.70 -10.82 -18.90
C TYR A 154 -9.58 -11.57 -19.64
N ALA A 155 -8.89 -12.50 -18.96
CA ALA A 155 -7.81 -13.34 -19.50
C ALA A 155 -8.09 -14.84 -19.24
N PRO A 156 -8.87 -15.52 -20.10
CA PRO A 156 -9.41 -16.85 -19.82
C PRO A 156 -8.36 -17.96 -19.58
N ASP A 157 -7.18 -17.82 -20.18
CA ASP A 157 -6.05 -18.77 -20.07
C ASP A 157 -5.21 -18.55 -18.80
N LEU A 158 -5.46 -17.49 -18.03
CA LEU A 158 -4.63 -17.14 -16.88
C LEU A 158 -4.45 -18.27 -15.88
N ARG A 159 -5.53 -19.00 -15.55
CA ARG A 159 -5.47 -20.06 -14.52
C ARG A 159 -4.50 -21.17 -14.88
N GLU A 160 -4.38 -21.49 -16.16
CA GLU A 160 -3.52 -22.54 -16.69
C GLU A 160 -2.04 -22.13 -16.65
N LEU A 161 -1.79 -20.81 -16.63
CA LEU A 161 -0.44 -20.23 -16.62
C LEU A 161 0.12 -20.05 -15.20
N ILE A 162 -0.70 -20.08 -14.15
CA ILE A 162 -0.23 -19.81 -12.79
C ILE A 162 0.61 -20.99 -12.26
N LEU A 163 1.90 -20.71 -12.03
CA LEU A 163 2.85 -21.63 -11.39
C LEU A 163 2.83 -21.49 -9.86
N HIS A 164 2.67 -20.26 -9.37
CA HIS A 164 2.64 -19.95 -7.95
C HIS A 164 1.89 -18.64 -7.69
N ARG A 165 1.33 -18.48 -6.50
CA ARG A 165 0.75 -17.23 -6.01
C ARG A 165 1.31 -16.86 -4.65
N GLN A 166 1.57 -15.56 -4.48
CA GLN A 166 1.89 -14.96 -3.18
C GLN A 166 0.84 -13.91 -2.85
N ILE A 167 0.35 -13.94 -1.63
CA ILE A 167 -0.69 -13.04 -1.14
C ILE A 167 -0.09 -12.16 -0.06
N ILE A 168 -0.24 -10.84 -0.20
CA ILE A 168 0.21 -9.85 0.78
C ILE A 168 -1.02 -9.06 1.22
N THR A 169 -1.54 -9.41 2.39
CA THR A 169 -2.71 -8.79 3.00
C THR A 169 -2.33 -7.55 3.82
N PRO A 170 -3.28 -6.68 4.20
CA PRO A 170 -3.00 -5.59 5.14
C PRO A 170 -2.36 -6.07 6.46
N LEU A 171 -2.71 -7.27 6.92
CA LEU A 171 -2.10 -7.87 8.12
C LEU A 171 -0.62 -8.21 7.89
N ASP A 172 -0.31 -8.83 6.75
CA ASP A 172 1.09 -9.14 6.40
C ASP A 172 1.91 -7.85 6.25
N MET A 173 1.31 -6.79 5.71
CA MET A 173 1.96 -5.47 5.58
C MET A 173 2.32 -4.87 6.94
N GLU A 174 1.42 -4.96 7.92
CA GLU A 174 1.70 -4.50 9.28
C GLU A 174 2.81 -5.33 9.94
N GLN A 175 2.73 -6.66 9.85
CA GLN A 175 3.67 -7.56 10.51
C GLN A 175 5.07 -7.50 9.90
N THR A 176 5.17 -7.39 8.58
CA THR A 176 6.45 -7.46 7.86
C THR A 176 7.13 -6.09 7.77
N PHE A 177 6.36 -5.03 7.52
CA PHE A 177 6.91 -3.71 7.23
C PHE A 177 6.64 -2.69 8.34
N GLY A 178 5.96 -3.08 9.41
CA GLY A 178 5.60 -2.19 10.52
C GLY A 178 4.53 -1.15 10.15
N LEU A 179 3.80 -1.35 9.06
CA LEU A 179 2.74 -0.43 8.60
C LEU A 179 1.49 -0.59 9.46
N SER A 180 1.32 0.27 10.46
CA SER A 180 0.19 0.19 11.40
C SER A 180 -1.15 0.16 10.65
N GLY A 181 -1.94 -0.89 10.86
CA GLY A 181 -3.20 -1.14 10.16
C GLY A 181 -3.07 -1.49 8.67
N GLY A 182 -1.87 -1.81 8.18
CA GLY A 182 -1.62 -2.19 6.79
C GLY A 182 -1.75 -1.05 5.77
N HIS A 183 -1.69 0.21 6.21
CA HIS A 183 -1.91 1.36 5.33
C HIS A 183 -0.60 1.81 4.65
N ILE A 184 -0.48 1.54 3.35
CA ILE A 184 0.73 1.85 2.55
C ILE A 184 1.11 3.34 2.52
N PHE A 185 0.15 4.23 2.75
CA PHE A 185 0.43 5.67 2.88
C PHE A 185 0.76 6.12 4.31
N HIS A 186 0.90 5.21 5.29
CA HIS A 186 1.18 5.52 6.70
C HIS A 186 0.08 6.38 7.36
N GLY A 187 -1.18 6.19 6.93
CA GLY A 187 -2.35 6.93 7.41
C GLY A 187 -3.28 7.37 6.30
N GLU A 188 -4.53 7.62 6.69
CA GLU A 188 -5.66 7.94 5.82
C GLU A 188 -5.34 9.08 4.83
N MET A 189 -5.96 9.03 3.65
CA MET A 189 -5.88 10.08 2.62
C MET A 189 -7.16 10.94 2.61
N SER A 190 -7.71 11.22 3.78
CA SER A 190 -8.86 12.09 3.97
C SER A 190 -8.44 13.55 4.15
N LEU A 191 -9.35 14.49 3.87
CA LEU A 191 -9.09 15.94 3.99
C LEU A 191 -8.60 16.35 5.38
N ASP A 192 -9.06 15.67 6.43
CA ASP A 192 -8.71 15.93 7.83
C ASP A 192 -7.41 15.24 8.30
N GLN A 193 -6.75 14.44 7.45
CA GLN A 193 -5.43 13.82 7.69
C GLN A 193 -4.43 14.07 6.56
N PHE A 194 -4.68 15.10 5.75
CA PHE A 194 -3.82 15.53 4.65
C PHE A 194 -3.23 16.92 4.89
N PHE A 195 -2.23 17.30 4.09
CA PHE A 195 -1.56 18.61 4.20
C PHE A 195 -1.08 18.94 5.64
N THR A 196 -1.49 20.08 6.18
CA THR A 196 -1.12 20.60 7.51
C THR A 196 -1.67 19.77 8.67
N PHE A 197 -2.57 18.83 8.39
CA PHE A 197 -3.10 17.87 9.37
C PHE A 197 -2.26 16.60 9.44
N ARG A 198 -1.21 16.44 8.61
CA ARG A 198 -0.40 15.22 8.52
C ARG A 198 1.00 15.41 9.15
N PRO A 199 1.38 14.64 10.20
CA PRO A 199 0.60 13.59 10.85
C PRO A 199 -0.48 14.13 11.79
N LEU A 200 -0.27 15.32 12.37
CA LEU A 200 -1.20 16.02 13.25
C LEU A 200 -1.00 17.54 13.12
N ILE A 201 -2.05 18.31 13.38
CA ILE A 201 -1.94 19.78 13.50
C ILE A 201 -0.90 20.12 14.57
N GLY A 202 -0.04 21.09 14.28
CA GLY A 202 1.07 21.51 15.14
C GLY A 202 2.35 20.69 14.95
N TRP A 203 2.27 19.50 14.32
CA TRP A 203 3.40 18.59 14.09
C TRP A 203 3.62 18.24 12.62
N ALA A 204 2.99 18.97 11.69
CA ALA A 204 3.10 18.76 10.25
C ALA A 204 4.41 19.26 9.61
N GLN A 205 5.33 19.83 10.41
CA GLN A 205 6.62 20.36 9.95
C GLN A 205 7.79 19.42 10.28
N TYR A 206 7.57 18.10 10.16
CA TYR A 206 8.54 17.01 10.29
C TYR A 206 9.16 16.81 11.69
N ARG A 207 9.19 17.86 12.53
CA ARG A 207 9.56 17.80 13.94
C ARG A 207 8.50 17.06 14.75
N THR A 208 8.93 16.51 15.87
CA THR A 208 8.08 15.81 16.83
C THR A 208 8.17 16.47 18.21
N PRO A 209 7.31 16.11 19.17
CA PRO A 209 7.43 16.59 20.55
C PRO A 209 8.79 16.26 21.20
N ILE A 210 9.48 15.24 20.69
CA ILE A 210 10.80 14.83 21.18
C ILE A 210 11.87 15.57 20.39
N LYS A 211 12.66 16.40 21.10
CA LYS A 211 13.76 17.15 20.51
C LYS A 211 14.76 16.21 19.86
N GLY A 212 15.07 16.46 18.59
CA GLY A 212 16.01 15.64 17.82
C GLY A 212 15.38 14.43 17.13
N LEU A 213 14.09 14.14 17.37
CA LEU A 213 13.33 13.14 16.62
C LEU A 213 12.51 13.81 15.52
N TYR A 214 12.64 13.29 14.30
CA TYR A 214 11.94 13.77 13.11
C TYR A 214 11.24 12.62 12.39
N LEU A 215 10.15 12.93 11.68
CA LEU A 215 9.47 12.01 10.78
C LEU A 215 9.81 12.34 9.32
N CYS A 216 10.12 11.31 8.53
CA CYS A 216 10.53 11.46 7.13
C CYS A 216 9.79 10.55 6.14
N GLY A 217 8.86 9.72 6.62
CA GLY A 217 8.11 8.77 5.79
C GLY A 217 6.78 9.29 5.26
N ALA A 218 5.99 8.41 4.64
CA ALA A 218 4.69 8.74 4.05
C ALA A 218 3.65 9.28 5.07
N GLY A 219 3.95 9.16 6.36
CA GLY A 219 3.15 9.71 7.46
C GLY A 219 3.28 11.21 7.63
N THR A 220 4.11 11.88 6.82
CA THR A 220 4.25 13.34 6.76
C THR A 220 3.90 13.86 5.36
N HIS A 221 3.62 15.15 5.26
CA HIS A 221 3.36 15.80 3.97
C HIS A 221 4.58 15.69 3.03
N PRO A 222 4.43 15.45 1.71
CA PRO A 222 3.18 15.34 0.92
C PRO A 222 2.45 13.99 0.96
N GLY A 223 2.95 13.00 1.70
CA GLY A 223 2.36 11.66 1.77
C GLY A 223 3.18 10.62 1.00
N GLY A 224 2.58 9.45 0.76
CA GLY A 224 3.24 8.35 0.05
C GLY A 224 3.25 8.50 -1.47
N GLY A 225 3.53 7.39 -2.17
CA GLY A 225 3.64 7.38 -3.64
C GLY A 225 5.06 7.48 -4.19
N VAL A 226 6.07 7.04 -3.43
CA VAL A 226 7.49 6.91 -3.87
C VAL A 226 8.09 8.23 -4.39
N THR A 227 7.63 9.38 -3.88
CA THR A 227 8.06 10.70 -4.34
C THR A 227 9.44 11.12 -3.81
N GLY A 228 9.89 10.52 -2.70
CA GLY A 228 11.07 10.96 -1.94
C GLY A 228 10.92 12.32 -1.24
N ALA A 229 9.79 13.01 -1.42
CA ALA A 229 9.58 14.36 -0.92
C ALA A 229 9.49 14.46 0.61
N PRO A 230 8.82 13.54 1.35
CA PRO A 230 8.83 13.57 2.81
C PRO A 230 10.25 13.55 3.40
N GLY A 231 11.13 12.70 2.86
CA GLY A 231 12.52 12.60 3.27
C GLY A 231 13.33 13.84 2.94
N ALA A 232 13.20 14.35 1.72
CA ALA A 232 13.87 15.58 1.30
C ALA A 232 13.47 16.79 2.16
N ASN A 233 12.19 16.91 2.50
CA ASN A 233 11.70 18.02 3.31
C ASN A 233 12.12 17.90 4.78
N ALA A 234 12.04 16.70 5.37
CA ALA A 234 12.54 16.46 6.72
C ALA A 234 14.03 16.81 6.83
N SER A 235 14.85 16.40 5.85
CA SER A 235 16.27 16.74 5.79
C SER A 235 16.52 18.25 5.78
N ARG A 236 15.73 19.02 5.02
CA ARG A 236 15.82 20.49 5.00
C ARG A 236 15.53 21.11 6.36
N GLU A 237 14.52 20.62 7.08
CA GLU A 237 14.21 21.12 8.42
C GLU A 237 15.28 20.75 9.45
N ILE A 238 15.81 19.52 9.38
CA ILE A 238 16.94 19.09 10.22
C ILE A 238 18.15 20.00 9.99
N LEU A 239 18.50 20.28 8.74
CA LEU A 239 19.64 21.14 8.41
C LEU A 239 19.45 22.59 8.91
N LYS A 240 18.22 23.11 8.95
CA LYS A 240 17.94 24.42 9.55
C LYS A 240 18.17 24.38 11.06
N ASP A 241 17.65 23.35 11.73
CA ASP A 241 17.78 23.20 13.19
C ASP A 241 19.22 22.96 13.63
N LEU A 242 20.04 22.34 12.78
CA LEU A 242 21.47 22.17 13.03
C LEU A 242 22.27 23.47 12.84
N LYS A 243 21.85 24.35 11.93
CA LYS A 243 22.50 25.67 11.70
C LYS A 243 22.09 26.74 12.70
N GLY A 244 20.92 26.59 13.33
CA GLY A 244 20.41 27.48 14.36
C GLY A 244 20.89 27.16 15.78
N LYS A 245 21.73 26.12 15.93
CA LYS A 245 22.48 25.81 17.16
C LYS A 245 23.87 26.43 17.08
#